data_AF-A0A815TZJ5-F1
#
_entry.id   AF-A0A815TZJ5-F1
#
_cell.length_a   1.000
_cell.length_b   1.000
_cell.length_c   1.000
_cell.angle_alpha   90.00
_cell.angle_beta   90.00
_cell.angle_gamma   90.00
#
_symmetry.space_group_name_H-M   'P 1'
#
loop_
_entity.id
_entity.type
_entity.pdbx_description
1 polymer ?
#
loop_
_entity_poly.entity_id
_entity_poly.type
_entity_poly.pdbx_seq_one_letter_code
_entity_poly.pdbx_strand_id
1 'polypeptide(L)'
;KCKNTILAEIKYDGERLQLHKNKNKFEFFSRNLKPIQQHKVQDLNKYITQAFPKADDLILDGEILLIDIKTKKPLPFGTLGIHKKTEYKEANVAFFVFDCLYFNGESLLGLPMKDRRAILVKHMSPIENRILLSEQKVVTKKSELQTLINHAISEGLEGLVLKDPNSLYEPGKRHWLKVKKDYLLEGAMADTCDLVVLGAYYGTGKKGGLMSVFLLGCYDQTKNQWCTVCKCGNGFDDAKIDELQTELKPNLIKISKDVKKIPKWLNINRQYVPDFIVDDPKKSPVWEITGAEFSHSKAHTANGISIRFPRVTTVRDDKSWKEATDLEYLTKLFEKSKPTVLFKDEDIDDEMDDDELTFSFENRNNNGEEKSLKRSADGMDDSNVSRKKTVATNSDSSSTIICNFPTIFNPYVFYLSSTLSSDEKENLARYITAFDGNIVEDKNDYGMITHYVGTKDEKYNTIKQKVKFEHIQTDDLWNCIRNKKKL
;
A
#
# COMPACT_ATOMS: atom_id res chain seq x y z
N LYS A 1 -0.07 -19.79 -20.71
CA LYS A 1 0.02 -18.46 -21.40
C LYS A 1 1.33 -18.33 -22.17
N CYS A 2 2.46 -18.78 -21.64
CA CYS A 2 3.69 -18.96 -22.41
C CYS A 2 3.79 -20.43 -22.83
N LYS A 3 4.08 -20.71 -24.11
CA LYS A 3 3.95 -22.08 -24.66
C LYS A 3 5.13 -22.99 -24.31
N ASN A 4 6.38 -22.52 -24.47
CA ASN A 4 7.59 -23.36 -24.26
C ASN A 4 8.76 -22.65 -23.55
N THR A 5 8.78 -21.32 -23.49
CA THR A 5 9.91 -20.55 -22.93
C THR A 5 9.40 -19.29 -22.26
N ILE A 6 9.95 -18.97 -21.10
CA ILE A 6 9.57 -17.82 -20.28
C ILE A 6 10.84 -17.06 -19.89
N LEU A 7 10.76 -15.74 -19.87
CA LEU A 7 11.76 -14.91 -19.20
C LEU A 7 11.28 -14.71 -17.76
N ALA A 8 11.98 -15.33 -16.81
CA ALA A 8 11.74 -15.18 -15.38
C ALA A 8 12.68 -14.11 -14.84
N GLU A 9 12.13 -13.08 -14.24
CA GLU A 9 12.89 -11.91 -13.80
C GLU A 9 12.57 -11.58 -12.35
N ILE A 10 13.58 -11.16 -11.57
CA ILE A 10 13.36 -10.79 -10.17
C ILE A 10 12.32 -9.66 -10.07
N LYS A 11 11.34 -9.85 -9.18
CA LYS A 11 10.39 -8.81 -8.83
C LYS A 11 10.96 -7.94 -7.70
N TYR A 12 11.54 -6.81 -8.09
CA TYR A 12 12.05 -5.81 -7.15
C TYR A 12 10.90 -5.09 -6.41
N ASP A 13 10.99 -4.98 -5.07
CA ASP A 13 10.01 -4.31 -4.18
C ASP A 13 10.35 -2.81 -4.05
N GLY A 14 10.27 -2.10 -5.17
CA GLY A 14 10.65 -0.68 -5.27
C GLY A 14 9.51 0.24 -5.73
N GLU A 15 9.88 1.39 -6.29
CA GLU A 15 8.96 2.27 -7.02
C GLU A 15 9.26 2.20 -8.52
N ARG A 16 8.25 1.92 -9.35
CA ARG A 16 8.41 1.94 -10.81
C ARG A 16 8.82 3.31 -11.32
N LEU A 17 9.88 3.34 -12.12
CA LEU A 17 10.45 4.52 -12.74
C LEU A 17 10.51 4.33 -14.26
N GLN A 18 9.84 5.21 -15.00
CA GLN A 18 10.06 5.38 -16.43
C GLN A 18 10.94 6.61 -16.65
N LEU A 19 12.12 6.41 -17.21
CA LEU A 19 13.07 7.46 -17.53
C LEU A 19 12.92 7.85 -18.99
N HIS A 20 12.88 9.15 -19.26
CA HIS A 20 13.03 9.74 -20.59
C HIS A 20 14.30 10.60 -20.57
N LYS A 21 15.24 10.30 -21.46
CA LYS A 21 16.44 11.13 -21.65
C LYS A 21 16.43 11.64 -23.07
N ASN A 22 16.57 12.95 -23.23
CA ASN A 22 16.82 13.61 -24.51
C ASN A 22 18.04 14.52 -24.36
N LYS A 23 19.16 14.08 -24.91
CA LYS A 23 20.50 14.64 -24.75
C LYS A 23 20.85 14.77 -23.25
N ASN A 24 20.87 16.00 -22.75
CA ASN A 24 21.18 16.32 -21.35
C ASN A 24 19.93 16.56 -20.49
N LYS A 25 18.73 16.43 -21.05
CA LYS A 25 17.46 16.58 -20.32
C LYS A 25 16.97 15.21 -19.86
N PHE A 26 16.65 15.10 -18.58
CA PHE A 26 16.14 13.88 -17.95
C PHE A 26 14.78 14.15 -17.34
N GLU A 27 13.80 13.31 -17.66
CA GLU A 27 12.45 13.35 -17.11
C GLU A 27 12.11 11.97 -16.55
N PHE A 28 11.50 11.97 -15.36
CA PHE A 28 11.28 10.77 -14.56
C PHE A 28 9.81 10.66 -14.19
N PHE A 29 9.19 9.56 -14.60
CA PHE A 29 7.76 9.35 -14.42
C PHE A 29 7.50 8.11 -13.56
N SER A 30 6.58 8.25 -12.63
CA SER A 30 6.05 7.13 -11.84
C SER A 30 5.16 6.22 -12.69
N ARG A 31 4.72 5.09 -12.12
CA ARG A 31 3.75 4.17 -12.73
C ARG A 31 2.52 4.84 -13.36
N ASN A 32 2.02 5.93 -12.77
CA ASN A 32 0.84 6.66 -13.23
C ASN A 32 1.21 7.91 -14.04
N LEU A 33 2.42 7.96 -14.60
CA LEU A 33 2.98 9.04 -15.40
C LEU A 33 3.05 10.40 -14.68
N LYS A 34 3.03 10.40 -13.35
CA LYS A 34 3.29 11.60 -12.56
C LYS A 34 4.80 11.81 -12.38
N PRO A 35 5.31 13.06 -12.44
CA PRO A 35 6.71 13.35 -12.17
C PRO A 35 7.17 12.81 -10.82
N ILE A 36 8.35 12.19 -10.79
CA ILE A 36 8.97 11.69 -9.55
C ILE A 36 9.59 12.86 -8.78
N GLN A 37 9.55 12.79 -7.45
CA GLN A 37 10.18 13.79 -6.57
C GLN A 37 11.71 13.82 -6.77
N GLN A 38 12.25 15.02 -6.97
CA GLN A 38 13.65 15.22 -7.37
C GLN A 38 14.68 14.58 -6.42
N HIS A 39 14.44 14.61 -5.10
CA HIS A 39 15.34 14.02 -4.11
C HIS A 39 15.56 12.49 -4.28
N LYS A 40 14.66 11.79 -4.98
CA LYS A 40 14.79 10.35 -5.25
C LYS A 40 15.68 10.05 -6.45
N VAL A 41 15.76 10.97 -7.42
CA VAL A 41 16.34 10.70 -8.75
C VAL A 41 17.47 11.65 -9.15
N GLN A 42 17.73 12.71 -8.38
CA GLN A 42 18.71 13.76 -8.70
C GLN A 42 20.10 13.22 -9.08
N ASP A 43 20.57 12.17 -8.40
CA ASP A 43 21.90 11.62 -8.63
C ASP A 43 21.95 10.70 -9.87
N LEU A 44 20.79 10.22 -10.35
CA LEU A 44 20.72 9.24 -11.43
C LEU A 44 21.19 9.80 -12.77
N ASN A 45 21.00 11.10 -13.05
CA ASN A 45 21.37 11.70 -14.34
C ASN A 45 22.84 11.44 -14.72
N LYS A 46 23.73 11.60 -13.74
CA LYS A 46 25.18 11.35 -13.91
C LYS A 46 25.42 9.88 -14.26
N TYR A 47 24.82 8.97 -13.50
CA TYR A 47 25.02 7.54 -13.67
C TYR A 47 24.36 7.00 -14.94
N ILE A 48 23.20 7.51 -15.34
CA ILE A 48 22.54 7.16 -16.61
C ILE A 48 23.43 7.57 -17.78
N THR A 49 24.04 8.76 -17.73
CA THR A 49 24.96 9.23 -18.78
C THR A 49 26.19 8.32 -18.89
N GLN A 50 26.73 7.88 -17.75
CA GLN A 50 27.86 6.95 -17.72
C GLN A 50 27.46 5.53 -18.18
N ALA A 51 26.26 5.07 -17.83
CA ALA A 51 25.76 3.74 -18.18
C ALA A 51 25.34 3.65 -19.65
N PHE A 52 24.92 4.76 -20.26
CA PHE A 52 24.50 4.84 -21.66
C PHE A 52 25.26 5.95 -22.39
N PRO A 53 26.57 5.79 -22.63
CA PRO A 53 27.41 6.85 -23.18
C PRO A 53 27.09 7.18 -24.65
N LYS A 54 26.50 6.23 -25.39
CA LYS A 54 26.18 6.35 -26.83
C LYS A 54 24.70 6.61 -27.12
N ALA A 55 23.89 6.84 -26.09
CA ALA A 55 22.45 6.99 -26.24
C ALA A 55 22.07 8.46 -26.06
N ASP A 56 21.81 9.17 -27.15
CA ASP A 56 21.40 10.57 -27.12
C ASP A 56 19.93 10.71 -26.72
N ASP A 57 19.07 9.79 -27.14
CA ASP A 57 17.64 9.80 -26.83
C ASP A 57 17.19 8.39 -26.44
N LEU A 58 16.56 8.21 -25.29
CA LEU A 58 16.15 6.89 -24.81
C LEU A 58 14.99 6.96 -23.81
N ILE A 59 14.16 5.92 -23.83
CA ILE A 59 13.13 5.69 -22.81
C ILE A 59 13.37 4.32 -22.17
N LEU A 60 13.59 4.31 -20.85
CA LEU A 60 13.79 3.09 -20.05
C LEU A 60 12.62 2.87 -19.10
N ASP A 61 12.33 1.60 -18.83
CA ASP A 61 11.38 1.16 -17.82
C ASP A 61 12.14 0.29 -16.80
N GLY A 62 11.92 0.57 -15.53
CA GLY A 62 12.66 -0.06 -14.45
C GLY A 62 12.04 0.19 -13.08
N GLU A 63 12.74 -0.28 -12.06
CA GLU A 63 12.37 -0.09 -10.66
C GLU A 63 13.48 0.65 -9.92
N ILE A 64 13.13 1.64 -9.11
CA ILE A 64 14.07 2.28 -8.17
C ILE A 64 13.86 1.80 -6.76
N LEU A 65 14.97 1.56 -6.04
CA LEU A 65 14.99 1.16 -4.64
C LEU A 65 16.34 1.49 -4.00
N LEU A 66 16.46 1.31 -2.68
CA LEU A 66 17.74 1.43 -1.99
C LEU A 66 18.46 0.09 -1.98
N ILE A 67 19.76 0.09 -2.31
CA ILE A 67 20.64 -1.06 -2.20
C ILE A 67 21.67 -0.79 -1.11
N ASP A 68 21.87 -1.76 -0.23
CA ASP A 68 22.93 -1.69 0.78
C ASP A 68 24.30 -1.90 0.11
N ILE A 69 25.24 -0.99 0.36
CA ILE A 69 26.52 -0.95 -0.37
C ILE A 69 27.44 -2.12 0.04
N LYS A 70 27.32 -2.62 1.27
CA LYS A 70 28.18 -3.67 1.82
C LYS A 70 27.70 -5.05 1.40
N THR A 71 26.42 -5.31 1.60
CA THR A 71 25.78 -6.59 1.32
C THR A 71 25.35 -6.71 -0.15
N LYS A 72 25.26 -5.58 -0.87
CA LYS A 72 24.74 -5.48 -2.24
C LYS A 72 23.30 -6.00 -2.39
N LYS A 73 22.56 -6.10 -1.28
CA LYS A 73 21.18 -6.58 -1.27
C LYS A 73 20.20 -5.42 -1.41
N PRO A 74 19.11 -5.58 -2.18
CA PRO A 74 17.96 -4.68 -2.17
C PRO A 74 17.39 -4.51 -0.76
N LEU A 75 17.07 -3.27 -0.37
CA LEU A 75 16.36 -2.97 0.86
C LEU A 75 14.83 -3.00 0.64
N PRO A 76 14.03 -3.25 1.69
CA PRO A 76 12.57 -3.35 1.57
C PRO A 76 11.88 -2.08 1.05
N PHE A 77 10.65 -2.23 0.55
CA PHE A 77 9.85 -1.12 0.07
C PHE A 77 9.58 -0.01 1.10
N GLY A 78 9.43 1.22 0.61
CA GLY A 78 9.15 2.41 1.41
C GLY A 78 10.40 3.04 2.04
N THR A 79 11.57 2.40 1.94
CA THR A 79 12.87 2.93 2.42
C THR A 79 13.36 4.15 1.62
N LEU A 80 12.85 4.37 0.41
CA LEU A 80 13.12 5.55 -0.42
C LEU A 80 12.54 6.87 0.13
N GLY A 81 11.67 6.83 1.15
CA GLY A 81 11.14 8.05 1.78
C GLY A 81 12.24 8.85 2.50
N ILE A 82 12.16 10.19 2.47
CA ILE A 82 13.18 11.12 3.00
C ILE A 82 13.68 10.71 4.40
N HIS A 83 12.76 10.43 5.32
CA HIS A 83 13.09 10.06 6.71
C HIS A 83 13.72 8.67 6.85
N LYS A 84 13.38 7.74 5.95
CA LYS A 84 13.95 6.38 5.99
C LYS A 84 15.29 6.30 5.29
N LYS A 85 15.52 7.07 4.22
CA LYS A 85 16.83 7.17 3.56
C LYS A 85 17.93 7.62 4.54
N THR A 86 17.62 8.49 5.49
CA THR A 86 18.58 8.91 6.54
C THR A 86 18.91 7.82 7.54
N GLU A 87 18.07 6.79 7.70
CA GLU A 87 18.33 5.63 8.56
C GLU A 87 19.34 4.66 7.92
N TYR A 88 19.39 4.60 6.58
CA TYR A 88 20.29 3.74 5.81
C TYR A 88 21.46 4.53 5.22
N LYS A 89 22.40 4.96 6.08
CA LYS A 89 23.57 5.77 5.66
C LYS A 89 24.50 5.05 4.68
N GLU A 90 24.49 3.73 4.67
CA GLU A 90 25.32 2.88 3.80
C GLU A 90 24.50 2.28 2.64
N ALA A 91 23.49 3.00 2.17
CA ALA A 91 22.67 2.59 1.04
C ALA A 91 22.65 3.64 -0.09
N ASN A 92 22.59 3.16 -1.33
CA ASN A 92 22.46 3.99 -2.51
C ASN A 92 21.11 3.80 -3.18
N VAL A 93 20.59 4.85 -3.81
CA VAL A 93 19.49 4.68 -4.77
C VAL A 93 20.05 3.96 -5.99
N ALA A 94 19.45 2.83 -6.33
CA ALA A 94 19.74 2.04 -7.52
C ALA A 94 18.52 2.00 -8.44
N PHE A 95 18.77 2.06 -9.75
CA PHE A 95 17.78 1.88 -10.80
C PHE A 95 18.03 0.54 -11.50
N PHE A 96 17.09 -0.39 -11.33
CA PHE A 96 17.09 -1.71 -11.96
C PHE A 96 16.29 -1.63 -13.25
N VAL A 97 16.99 -1.57 -14.38
CA VAL A 97 16.39 -1.40 -15.71
C VAL A 97 15.97 -2.76 -16.23
N PHE A 98 14.69 -2.89 -16.59
CA PHE A 98 14.13 -4.13 -17.10
C PHE A 98 13.63 -4.08 -18.55
N ASP A 99 13.40 -2.89 -19.11
CA ASP A 99 12.97 -2.73 -20.51
C ASP A 99 13.51 -1.43 -21.13
N CYS A 100 13.57 -1.40 -22.46
CA CYS A 100 13.90 -0.22 -23.27
C CYS A 100 12.81 -0.02 -24.31
N LEU A 101 12.15 1.14 -24.29
CA LEU A 101 10.97 1.43 -25.11
C LEU A 101 11.29 2.29 -26.33
N TYR A 102 12.39 3.01 -26.27
CA TYR A 102 12.85 3.91 -27.33
C TYR A 102 14.36 4.07 -27.21
N PHE A 103 15.05 4.13 -28.35
CA PHE A 103 16.50 4.30 -28.41
C PHE A 103 16.91 5.04 -29.69
N ASN A 104 17.60 6.17 -29.54
CA ASN A 104 18.21 6.99 -30.59
C ASN A 104 17.32 7.23 -31.83
N GLY A 105 16.08 7.68 -31.64
CA GLY A 105 15.16 7.98 -32.75
C GLY A 105 14.16 6.87 -33.04
N GLU A 106 14.39 5.65 -32.55
CA GLU A 106 13.59 4.48 -32.89
C GLU A 106 12.69 4.03 -31.75
N SER A 107 11.40 3.84 -32.04
CA SER A 107 10.47 3.22 -31.12
C SER A 107 10.66 1.70 -31.11
N LEU A 108 10.87 1.14 -29.92
CA LEU A 108 11.08 -0.30 -29.73
C LEU A 108 9.80 -1.04 -29.32
N LEU A 109 8.67 -0.34 -29.17
CA LEU A 109 7.40 -0.91 -28.69
C LEU A 109 6.90 -2.08 -29.54
N GLY A 110 7.11 -2.00 -30.86
CA GLY A 110 6.76 -3.03 -31.83
C GLY A 110 7.72 -4.21 -31.89
N LEU A 111 8.82 -4.19 -31.12
CA LEU A 111 9.77 -5.29 -31.05
C LEU A 111 9.40 -6.28 -29.93
N PRO A 112 9.66 -7.58 -30.11
CA PRO A 112 9.60 -8.58 -29.06
C PRO A 112 10.44 -8.24 -27.82
N MET A 113 9.98 -8.67 -26.63
CA MET A 113 10.69 -8.48 -25.35
C MET A 113 12.16 -8.90 -25.39
N LYS A 114 12.46 -10.05 -26.02
CA LYS A 114 13.83 -10.56 -26.16
C LYS A 114 14.74 -9.58 -26.94
N ASP A 115 14.21 -8.93 -27.96
CA ASP A 115 14.96 -8.03 -28.84
C ASP A 115 15.18 -6.67 -28.15
N ARG A 116 14.15 -6.15 -27.45
CA ARG A 116 14.29 -4.96 -26.59
C ARG A 116 15.32 -5.19 -25.49
N ARG A 117 15.32 -6.37 -24.88
CA ARG A 117 16.30 -6.75 -23.86
C ARG A 117 17.71 -6.86 -24.44
N ALA A 118 17.88 -7.42 -25.64
CA ALA A 118 19.17 -7.49 -26.31
C ALA A 118 19.75 -6.09 -26.59
N ILE A 119 18.92 -5.14 -27.01
CA ILE A 119 19.33 -3.73 -27.17
C ILE A 119 19.81 -3.15 -25.84
N LEU A 120 19.05 -3.38 -24.76
CA LEU A 120 19.43 -2.90 -23.43
C LEU A 120 20.79 -3.47 -22.99
N VAL A 121 21.00 -4.79 -23.10
CA VAL A 121 22.27 -5.46 -22.74
C VAL A 121 23.44 -4.97 -23.59
N LYS A 122 23.21 -4.75 -24.89
CA LYS A 122 24.25 -4.29 -25.82
C LYS A 122 24.71 -2.85 -25.56
N HIS A 123 23.80 -1.98 -25.12
CA HIS A 123 24.06 -0.54 -25.04
C HIS A 123 24.23 -0.01 -23.61
N MET A 124 23.94 -0.81 -22.60
CA MET A 124 24.10 -0.46 -21.20
C MET A 124 25.42 -0.99 -20.63
N SER A 125 26.17 -0.11 -19.97
CA SER A 125 27.28 -0.45 -19.08
C SER A 125 26.80 -0.35 -17.63
N PRO A 126 26.54 -1.47 -16.93
CA PRO A 126 26.06 -1.43 -15.55
C PRO A 126 27.01 -0.65 -14.63
N ILE A 127 26.45 0.11 -13.71
CA ILE A 127 27.19 0.82 -12.66
C ILE A 127 26.77 0.22 -11.34
N GLU A 128 27.73 -0.41 -10.67
CA GLU A 128 27.51 -1.11 -9.42
C GLU A 128 26.78 -0.23 -8.40
N ASN A 129 25.78 -0.81 -7.74
CA ASN A 129 24.95 -0.17 -6.72
C ASN A 129 24.21 1.11 -7.20
N ARG A 130 24.13 1.37 -8.52
CA ARG A 130 23.53 2.60 -9.07
C ARG A 130 22.62 2.35 -10.27
N ILE A 131 23.12 1.76 -11.35
CA ILE A 131 22.34 1.50 -12.56
C ILE A 131 22.61 0.04 -12.94
N LEU A 132 21.63 -0.82 -12.72
CA LEU A 132 21.78 -2.26 -12.84
C LEU A 132 20.78 -2.79 -13.87
N LEU A 133 21.15 -3.83 -14.59
CA LEU A 133 20.17 -4.62 -15.32
C LEU A 133 19.39 -5.44 -14.32
N SER A 134 18.07 -5.53 -14.49
CA SER A 134 17.27 -6.48 -13.73
C SER A 134 17.75 -7.91 -13.97
N GLU A 135 17.78 -8.72 -12.93
CA GLU A 135 18.21 -10.11 -13.01
C GLU A 135 17.14 -10.96 -13.71
N GLN A 136 17.50 -11.58 -14.82
CA GLN A 136 16.60 -12.36 -15.69
C GLN A 136 17.23 -13.70 -16.05
N LYS A 137 16.43 -14.76 -16.04
CA LYS A 137 16.79 -16.10 -16.53
C LYS A 137 15.78 -16.57 -17.57
N VAL A 138 16.27 -17.22 -18.63
CA VAL A 138 15.43 -17.94 -19.58
C VAL A 138 15.08 -19.29 -18.97
N VAL A 139 13.80 -19.62 -18.92
CA VAL A 139 13.29 -20.84 -18.30
C VAL A 139 12.51 -21.64 -19.35
N THR A 140 12.85 -22.91 -19.49
CA THR A 140 12.20 -23.84 -20.43
C THR A 140 11.52 -25.01 -19.72
N LYS A 141 11.94 -25.32 -18.48
CA LYS A 141 11.40 -26.41 -17.66
C LYS A 141 10.64 -25.87 -16.43
N LYS A 142 9.69 -26.65 -15.94
CA LYS A 142 8.91 -26.31 -14.73
C LYS A 142 9.78 -26.36 -13.46
N SER A 143 10.65 -27.37 -13.34
CA SER A 143 11.55 -27.53 -12.19
C SER A 143 12.46 -26.31 -12.00
N GLU A 144 13.07 -25.82 -13.08
CA GLU A 144 13.87 -24.58 -13.06
C GLU A 144 13.08 -23.37 -12.54
N LEU A 145 11.80 -23.25 -12.92
CA LEU A 145 10.94 -22.17 -12.42
C LEU A 145 10.68 -22.32 -10.91
N GLN A 146 10.42 -23.54 -10.43
CA GLN A 146 10.22 -23.81 -9.00
C GLN A 146 11.47 -23.47 -8.19
N THR A 147 12.66 -23.86 -8.66
CA THR A 147 13.94 -23.50 -8.02
C THR A 147 14.14 -21.99 -7.95
N LEU A 148 13.84 -21.25 -9.04
CA LEU A 148 13.94 -19.78 -9.04
C LEU A 148 12.95 -19.11 -8.10
N ILE A 149 11.72 -19.64 -7.99
CA ILE A 149 10.72 -19.15 -7.05
C ILE A 149 11.21 -19.36 -5.61
N ASN A 150 11.72 -20.55 -5.30
CA ASN A 150 12.30 -20.87 -3.99
C ASN A 150 13.44 -19.93 -3.64
N HIS A 151 14.40 -19.76 -4.56
CA HIS A 151 15.53 -18.87 -4.37
C HIS A 151 15.10 -17.42 -4.12
N ALA A 152 14.16 -16.90 -4.92
CA ALA A 152 13.66 -15.54 -4.73
C ALA A 152 13.05 -15.35 -3.33
N ILE A 153 12.34 -16.35 -2.83
CA ILE A 153 11.66 -16.28 -1.54
C ILE A 153 12.61 -16.51 -0.36
N SER A 154 13.59 -17.41 -0.50
CA SER A 154 14.61 -17.63 0.54
C SER A 154 15.52 -16.40 0.70
N GLU A 155 15.79 -15.68 -0.38
CA GLU A 155 16.51 -14.40 -0.35
C GLU A 155 15.65 -13.22 0.14
N GLY A 156 14.38 -13.44 0.46
CA GLY A 156 13.46 -12.40 0.93
C GLY A 156 13.06 -11.40 -0.15
N LEU A 157 13.19 -11.75 -1.44
CA LEU A 157 12.70 -10.94 -2.56
C LEU A 157 11.18 -11.11 -2.72
N GLU A 158 10.52 -10.16 -3.38
CA GLU A 158 9.05 -10.18 -3.49
C GLU A 158 8.52 -11.35 -4.34
N GLY A 159 9.35 -11.85 -5.27
CA GLY A 159 9.04 -12.96 -6.15
C GLY A 159 9.61 -12.75 -7.56
N LEU A 160 8.85 -13.18 -8.57
CA LEU A 160 9.25 -13.12 -9.98
C LEU A 160 8.21 -12.41 -10.86
N VAL A 161 8.67 -11.82 -11.95
CA VAL A 161 7.86 -11.36 -13.07
C VAL A 161 8.15 -12.28 -14.26
N LEU A 162 7.12 -12.96 -14.75
CA LEU A 162 7.21 -13.84 -15.90
C LEU A 162 6.75 -13.11 -17.16
N LYS A 163 7.62 -13.08 -18.16
CA LYS A 163 7.39 -12.39 -19.43
C LYS A 163 7.49 -13.40 -20.58
N ASP A 164 6.60 -13.26 -21.57
CA ASP A 164 6.72 -14.00 -22.82
C ASP A 164 7.84 -13.34 -23.66
N PRO A 165 8.90 -14.07 -24.07
CA PRO A 165 10.00 -13.52 -24.85
C PRO A 165 9.55 -12.90 -26.18
N ASN A 166 8.42 -13.34 -26.74
CA ASN A 166 7.88 -12.83 -28.00
C ASN A 166 6.80 -11.75 -27.81
N SER A 167 6.52 -11.33 -26.58
CA SER A 167 5.51 -10.29 -26.31
C SER A 167 5.97 -8.88 -26.71
N LEU A 168 5.06 -8.12 -27.30
CA LEU A 168 5.23 -6.70 -27.60
C LEU A 168 4.99 -5.85 -26.34
N TYR A 169 5.47 -4.60 -26.35
CA TYR A 169 5.15 -3.65 -25.29
C TYR A 169 3.89 -2.87 -25.66
N GLU A 170 2.78 -3.15 -24.99
CA GLU A 170 1.50 -2.47 -25.22
C GLU A 170 1.15 -1.57 -24.02
N PRO A 171 1.29 -0.24 -24.13
CA PRO A 171 0.97 0.68 -23.05
C PRO A 171 -0.46 0.49 -22.52
N GLY A 172 -0.61 0.46 -21.19
CA GLY A 172 -1.90 0.32 -20.52
C GLY A 172 -2.44 -1.12 -20.43
N LYS A 173 -1.87 -2.08 -21.14
CA LYS A 173 -2.28 -3.48 -21.05
C LYS A 173 -1.48 -4.29 -20.02
N ARG A 174 -2.07 -5.39 -19.53
CA ARG A 174 -1.50 -6.26 -18.48
C ARG A 174 -1.07 -7.62 -19.06
N HIS A 175 0.16 -7.68 -19.60
CA HIS A 175 0.68 -8.91 -20.24
C HIS A 175 1.58 -9.76 -19.34
N TRP A 176 2.30 -9.12 -18.40
CA TRP A 176 3.26 -9.83 -17.55
C TRP A 176 2.58 -10.47 -16.33
N LEU A 177 2.97 -11.70 -16.05
CA LEU A 177 2.48 -12.44 -14.89
C LEU A 177 3.42 -12.17 -13.71
N LYS A 178 2.84 -12.06 -12.51
CA LYS A 178 3.60 -11.85 -11.29
C LYS A 178 3.43 -13.09 -10.44
N VAL A 179 4.53 -13.71 -10.07
CA VAL A 179 4.56 -14.79 -9.09
C VAL A 179 5.11 -14.19 -7.82
N LYS A 180 4.35 -14.27 -6.75
CA LYS A 180 4.71 -13.71 -5.46
C LYS A 180 4.46 -14.75 -4.38
N LYS A 181 5.16 -14.63 -3.26
CA LYS A 181 4.93 -15.49 -2.09
C LYS A 181 3.45 -15.50 -1.70
N ASP A 182 2.79 -14.34 -1.69
CA ASP A 182 1.37 -14.20 -1.34
C ASP A 182 0.40 -14.76 -2.38
N TYR A 183 0.83 -15.23 -3.55
CA TYR A 183 -0.05 -15.87 -4.55
C TYR A 183 0.14 -17.39 -4.62
N LEU A 184 1.22 -17.88 -4.02
CA LEU A 184 1.52 -19.29 -3.90
C LEU A 184 0.80 -19.79 -2.63
N LEU A 185 0.33 -21.03 -2.63
CA LEU A 185 -0.50 -21.57 -1.54
C LEU A 185 -1.82 -20.77 -1.34
N GLU A 186 -2.54 -20.49 -2.44
CA GLU A 186 -3.90 -19.92 -2.44
C GLU A 186 -4.08 -18.49 -1.90
N GLY A 187 -3.05 -17.65 -1.89
CA GLY A 187 -3.24 -16.27 -1.41
C GLY A 187 -2.89 -16.07 0.05
N ALA A 188 -2.65 -17.17 0.76
CA ALA A 188 -2.37 -17.16 2.17
C ALA A 188 -0.89 -16.82 2.38
N MET A 189 -0.60 -15.92 3.33
CA MET A 189 0.55 -16.21 4.18
C MET A 189 0.46 -17.69 4.55
N ALA A 190 1.55 -18.45 4.55
CA ALA A 190 1.52 -19.80 5.13
C ALA A 190 0.89 -19.79 6.54
N ASP A 191 0.93 -18.63 7.20
CA ASP A 191 0.31 -18.33 8.49
C ASP A 191 -0.79 -17.24 8.37
N THR A 192 -2.06 -17.62 8.36
CA THR A 192 -3.17 -16.66 8.55
C THR A 192 -3.32 -16.30 10.03
N CYS A 193 -4.06 -15.22 10.33
CA CYS A 193 -4.37 -14.86 11.72
C CYS A 193 -5.86 -14.67 11.91
N ASP A 194 -6.43 -15.38 12.87
CA ASP A 194 -7.79 -15.15 13.33
C ASP A 194 -7.79 -14.00 14.34
N LEU A 195 -8.28 -12.82 13.94
CA LEU A 195 -8.26 -11.62 14.76
C LEU A 195 -9.68 -11.18 15.13
N VAL A 196 -9.81 -10.59 16.32
CA VAL A 196 -11.09 -10.09 16.84
C VAL A 196 -11.34 -8.66 16.34
N VAL A 197 -12.59 -8.36 15.98
CA VAL A 197 -13.01 -7.00 15.65
C VAL A 197 -13.06 -6.16 16.95
N LEU A 198 -12.25 -5.11 17.03
CA LEU A 198 -12.18 -4.23 18.21
C LEU A 198 -12.90 -2.89 17.99
N GLY A 199 -13.16 -2.53 16.73
CA GLY A 199 -13.82 -1.28 16.38
C GLY A 199 -13.95 -1.08 14.88
N ALA A 200 -14.54 0.05 14.49
CA ALA A 200 -14.79 0.37 13.09
C ALA A 200 -14.56 1.85 12.78
N TYR A 201 -14.26 2.13 11.52
CA TYR A 201 -14.11 3.47 10.97
C TYR A 201 -15.11 3.68 9.86
N TYR A 202 -15.53 4.93 9.69
CA TYR A 202 -16.25 5.31 8.50
C TYR A 202 -15.36 5.18 7.25
N GLY A 203 -15.94 4.63 6.19
CA GLY A 203 -15.36 4.60 4.86
C GLY A 203 -15.25 5.99 4.25
N THR A 204 -14.60 6.05 3.08
CA THR A 204 -14.45 7.28 2.29
C THR A 204 -15.01 7.07 0.89
N GLY A 205 -15.29 8.16 0.18
CA GLY A 205 -15.85 8.11 -1.18
C GLY A 205 -17.21 7.40 -1.21
N LYS A 206 -17.34 6.38 -2.06
CA LYS A 206 -18.59 5.61 -2.19
C LYS A 206 -19.03 4.92 -0.89
N LYS A 207 -18.08 4.57 -0.01
CA LYS A 207 -18.36 3.95 1.29
C LYS A 207 -18.47 4.96 2.44
N GLY A 208 -18.57 6.25 2.11
CA GLY A 208 -18.76 7.31 3.10
C GLY A 208 -20.03 7.08 3.94
N GLY A 209 -19.90 7.26 5.25
CA GLY A 209 -20.97 7.03 6.21
C GLY A 209 -21.23 5.56 6.58
N LEU A 210 -20.56 4.59 5.94
CA LEU A 210 -20.61 3.17 6.33
C LEU A 210 -19.40 2.78 7.16
N MET A 211 -19.59 1.85 8.09
CA MET A 211 -18.51 1.15 8.76
C MET A 211 -17.88 0.16 7.77
N SER A 212 -16.92 0.63 6.98
CA SER A 212 -16.31 -0.17 5.90
C SER A 212 -14.85 -0.51 6.16
N VAL A 213 -14.30 -0.06 7.27
CA VAL A 213 -12.93 -0.37 7.68
C VAL A 213 -12.93 -0.70 9.15
N PHE A 214 -12.27 -1.80 9.51
CA PHE A 214 -12.35 -2.37 10.85
C PHE A 214 -10.97 -2.40 11.51
N LEU A 215 -10.97 -2.17 12.82
CA LEU A 215 -9.81 -2.31 13.68
C LEU A 215 -9.79 -3.73 14.21
N LEU A 216 -8.71 -4.45 13.95
CA LEU A 216 -8.55 -5.85 14.35
C LEU A 216 -7.41 -6.01 15.34
N GLY A 217 -7.56 -6.95 16.26
CA GLY A 217 -6.54 -7.21 17.27
C GLY A 217 -6.59 -8.59 17.90
N CYS A 218 -5.61 -8.82 18.77
CA CYS A 218 -5.39 -10.06 19.48
C CYS A 218 -5.44 -9.82 20.99
N TYR A 219 -5.65 -10.89 21.76
CA TYR A 219 -5.66 -10.81 23.21
C TYR A 219 -4.24 -10.98 23.79
N ASP A 220 -3.86 -10.09 24.71
CA ASP A 220 -2.65 -10.23 25.54
C ASP A 220 -3.05 -10.83 26.88
N GLN A 221 -2.78 -12.13 27.05
CA GLN A 221 -3.09 -12.85 28.29
C GLN A 221 -2.29 -12.31 29.49
N THR A 222 -1.07 -11.81 29.27
CA THR A 222 -0.19 -11.35 30.35
C THR A 222 -0.64 -10.03 30.95
N LYS A 223 -1.15 -9.13 30.09
CA LYS A 223 -1.65 -7.81 30.51
C LYS A 223 -3.17 -7.76 30.67
N ASN A 224 -3.87 -8.83 30.30
CA ASN A 224 -5.34 -8.90 30.32
C ASN A 224 -5.97 -7.76 29.51
N GLN A 225 -5.42 -7.49 28.32
CA GLN A 225 -5.78 -6.38 27.43
C GLN A 225 -5.83 -6.82 25.97
N TRP A 226 -6.58 -6.08 25.15
CA TRP A 226 -6.64 -6.25 23.71
C TRP A 226 -5.62 -5.35 23.02
N CYS A 227 -4.81 -5.93 22.14
CA CYS A 227 -3.77 -5.24 21.40
C CYS A 227 -4.16 -5.14 19.93
N THR A 228 -3.98 -3.96 19.34
CA THR A 228 -4.25 -3.73 17.92
C THR A 228 -3.17 -4.34 17.04
N VAL A 229 -3.58 -4.97 15.95
CA VAL A 229 -2.67 -5.63 14.98
C VAL A 229 -2.74 -4.93 13.62
N CYS A 230 -3.95 -4.69 13.10
CA CYS A 230 -4.10 -4.04 11.80
C CYS A 230 -5.45 -3.32 11.64
N LYS A 231 -5.53 -2.50 10.58
CA LYS A 231 -6.77 -1.92 10.07
C LYS A 231 -7.07 -2.58 8.72
N CYS A 232 -8.27 -3.13 8.57
CA CYS A 232 -8.65 -3.88 7.37
C CYS A 232 -9.95 -3.34 6.77
N GLY A 233 -9.95 -3.05 5.47
CA GLY A 233 -11.14 -2.59 4.72
C GLY A 233 -11.31 -3.29 3.37
N ASN A 234 -10.52 -4.33 3.14
CA ASN A 234 -10.54 -5.14 1.93
C ASN A 234 -10.93 -6.58 2.30
N GLY A 235 -11.53 -7.32 1.38
CA GLY A 235 -11.92 -8.72 1.58
C GLY A 235 -13.43 -8.93 1.50
N PHE A 236 -14.21 -7.93 1.89
CA PHE A 236 -15.67 -7.93 1.73
C PHE A 236 -16.11 -7.22 0.45
N ASP A 237 -17.13 -7.79 -0.20
CA ASP A 237 -17.88 -7.11 -1.25
C ASP A 237 -18.86 -6.09 -0.65
N ASP A 238 -19.54 -5.33 -1.51
CA ASP A 238 -20.43 -4.27 -1.06
C ASP A 238 -21.66 -4.84 -0.31
N ALA A 239 -22.19 -5.99 -0.73
CA ALA A 239 -23.29 -6.68 -0.06
C ALA A 239 -22.92 -7.07 1.39
N LYS A 240 -21.75 -7.67 1.61
CA LYS A 240 -21.32 -8.04 2.96
C LYS A 240 -21.04 -6.83 3.84
N ILE A 241 -20.54 -5.72 3.28
CA ILE A 241 -20.38 -4.46 4.03
C ILE A 241 -21.73 -3.92 4.51
N ASP A 242 -22.78 -4.04 3.70
CA ASP A 242 -24.13 -3.60 4.06
C ASP A 242 -24.73 -4.50 5.16
N GLU A 243 -24.56 -5.82 5.06
CA GLU A 243 -24.94 -6.76 6.13
C GLU A 243 -24.26 -6.42 7.47
N LEU A 244 -22.96 -6.15 7.44
CA LEU A 244 -22.17 -5.81 8.63
C LEU A 244 -22.64 -4.52 9.31
N GLN A 245 -23.31 -3.60 8.59
CA GLN A 245 -23.91 -2.43 9.23
C GLN A 245 -25.04 -2.82 10.18
N THR A 246 -25.74 -3.92 9.91
CA THR A 246 -26.84 -4.39 10.74
C THR A 246 -26.34 -5.33 11.84
N GLU A 247 -25.41 -6.23 11.50
CA GLU A 247 -24.87 -7.22 12.44
C GLU A 247 -24.05 -6.58 13.57
N LEU A 248 -23.19 -5.59 13.25
CA LEU A 248 -22.25 -5.03 14.22
C LEU A 248 -22.79 -3.83 14.99
N LYS A 249 -23.74 -3.08 14.41
CA LYS A 249 -24.26 -1.83 15.00
C LYS A 249 -24.81 -1.97 16.42
N PRO A 250 -25.51 -3.05 16.81
CA PRO A 250 -25.96 -3.25 18.19
C PRO A 250 -24.82 -3.35 19.20
N ASN A 251 -23.66 -3.84 18.76
CA ASN A 251 -22.49 -4.11 19.61
C ASN A 251 -21.42 -3.03 19.49
N LEU A 252 -21.66 -1.95 18.74
CA LEU A 252 -20.70 -0.88 18.50
C LEU A 252 -21.13 0.42 19.18
N ILE A 253 -20.24 0.97 19.99
CA ILE A 253 -20.39 2.25 20.66
C ILE A 253 -19.65 3.32 19.85
N LYS A 254 -20.37 4.35 19.44
CA LYS A 254 -19.79 5.50 18.75
C LYS A 254 -18.95 6.33 19.72
N ILE A 255 -17.66 6.44 19.44
CA ILE A 255 -16.72 7.28 20.21
C ILE A 255 -16.23 8.49 19.43
N SER A 256 -16.48 8.57 18.12
CA SER A 256 -16.09 9.68 17.24
C SER A 256 -14.61 10.08 17.38
N LYS A 257 -13.74 9.07 17.50
CA LYS A 257 -12.28 9.22 17.69
C LYS A 257 -11.87 9.94 18.98
N ASP A 258 -12.77 10.06 19.96
CA ASP A 258 -12.46 10.65 21.25
C ASP A 258 -11.59 9.72 22.09
N VAL A 259 -10.34 10.12 22.31
CA VAL A 259 -9.35 9.38 23.11
C VAL A 259 -9.83 9.14 24.54
N LYS A 260 -10.68 10.01 25.09
CA LYS A 260 -11.19 9.90 26.47
C LYS A 260 -12.23 8.78 26.62
N LYS A 261 -12.86 8.36 25.51
CA LYS A 261 -13.88 7.30 25.49
C LYS A 261 -13.28 5.91 25.24
N ILE A 262 -11.96 5.80 25.16
CA ILE A 262 -11.28 4.51 24.97
C ILE A 262 -11.41 3.68 26.26
N PRO A 263 -11.91 2.45 26.18
CA PRO A 263 -12.02 1.59 27.34
C PRO A 263 -10.64 1.06 27.78
N LYS A 264 -10.48 0.83 29.09
CA LYS A 264 -9.21 0.37 29.69
C LYS A 264 -8.72 -1.00 29.19
N TRP A 265 -9.64 -1.80 28.65
CA TRP A 265 -9.31 -3.11 28.08
C TRP A 265 -8.60 -3.01 26.72
N LEU A 266 -8.64 -1.85 26.05
CA LEU A 266 -8.04 -1.64 24.73
C LEU A 266 -6.71 -0.90 24.83
N ASN A 267 -5.62 -1.56 24.44
CA ASN A 267 -4.32 -0.93 24.26
C ASN A 267 -4.19 -0.43 22.81
N ILE A 268 -4.23 0.89 22.62
CA ILE A 268 -4.23 1.52 21.29
C ILE A 268 -3.49 2.84 21.25
N ASN A 269 -2.79 3.09 20.14
CA ASN A 269 -2.14 4.38 19.89
C ASN A 269 -3.12 5.41 19.33
N ARG A 270 -2.93 6.69 19.67
CA ARG A 270 -3.84 7.81 19.31
C ARG A 270 -4.18 7.91 17.82
N GLN A 271 -3.28 7.50 16.93
CA GLN A 271 -3.51 7.55 15.48
C GLN A 271 -4.53 6.52 14.96
N TYR A 272 -4.82 5.47 15.74
CA TYR A 272 -5.76 4.41 15.37
C TYR A 272 -7.03 4.42 16.20
N VAL A 273 -7.33 5.51 16.90
CA VAL A 273 -8.60 5.61 17.62
C VAL A 273 -9.74 5.58 16.58
N PRO A 274 -10.65 4.60 16.67
CA PRO A 274 -11.69 4.40 15.66
C PRO A 274 -12.89 5.33 15.87
N ASP A 275 -13.80 5.34 14.90
CA ASP A 275 -15.09 6.05 15.04
C ASP A 275 -16.01 5.29 16.02
N PHE A 276 -15.90 3.96 16.02
CA PHE A 276 -16.67 3.04 16.86
C PHE A 276 -15.77 2.03 17.56
N ILE A 277 -16.12 1.64 18.77
CA ILE A 277 -15.48 0.56 19.53
C ILE A 277 -16.54 -0.48 19.89
N VAL A 278 -16.19 -1.76 19.92
CA VAL A 278 -17.10 -2.81 20.39
C VAL A 278 -17.40 -2.66 21.87
N ASP A 279 -18.64 -2.87 22.30
CA ASP A 279 -19.02 -2.82 23.71
C ASP A 279 -18.28 -3.91 24.53
N ASP A 280 -18.38 -5.15 24.04
CA ASP A 280 -17.67 -6.30 24.61
C ASP A 280 -16.88 -7.04 23.51
N PRO A 281 -15.53 -6.95 23.49
CA PRO A 281 -14.70 -7.66 22.52
C PRO A 281 -14.84 -9.19 22.62
N LYS A 282 -15.31 -9.72 23.75
CA LYS A 282 -15.55 -11.17 23.91
C LYS A 282 -16.79 -11.67 23.18
N LYS A 283 -17.67 -10.77 22.74
CA LYS A 283 -18.85 -11.09 21.91
C LYS A 283 -18.64 -10.68 20.45
N SER A 284 -17.48 -10.13 20.14
CA SER A 284 -17.17 -9.63 18.81
C SER A 284 -16.78 -10.77 17.88
N PRO A 285 -17.12 -10.70 16.58
CA PRO A 285 -16.75 -11.74 15.64
C PRO A 285 -15.23 -11.85 15.46
N VAL A 286 -14.81 -13.05 15.11
CA VAL A 286 -13.44 -13.39 14.75
C VAL A 286 -13.36 -13.45 13.23
N TRP A 287 -12.37 -12.78 12.64
CA TRP A 287 -12.13 -12.79 11.21
C TRP A 287 -10.76 -13.33 10.90
N GLU A 288 -10.68 -14.21 9.91
CA GLU A 288 -9.44 -14.72 9.38
C GLU A 288 -8.83 -13.68 8.43
N ILE A 289 -7.63 -13.23 8.77
CA ILE A 289 -6.91 -12.19 8.05
C ILE A 289 -5.71 -12.80 7.35
N THR A 290 -5.64 -12.54 6.06
CA THR A 290 -4.46 -12.77 5.22
C THR A 290 -3.77 -11.45 4.92
N GLY A 291 -2.49 -11.52 4.61
CA GLY A 291 -1.70 -10.39 4.13
C GLY A 291 -0.56 -10.87 3.26
N ALA A 292 0.31 -9.94 2.85
CA ALA A 292 1.52 -10.29 2.12
C ALA A 292 2.62 -10.83 3.03
N GLU A 293 2.81 -10.17 4.18
CA GLU A 293 3.82 -10.52 5.18
C GLU A 293 3.47 -9.87 6.52
N PHE A 294 4.00 -10.44 7.61
CA PHE A 294 3.98 -9.73 8.87
C PHE A 294 5.08 -8.68 8.84
N SER A 295 4.81 -7.54 9.45
CA SER A 295 5.70 -6.38 9.41
C SER A 295 5.81 -5.75 10.78
N HIS A 296 6.94 -5.09 11.03
CA HIS A 296 7.09 -4.26 12.22
C HIS A 296 6.41 -2.91 12.05
N SER A 297 5.57 -2.55 13.01
CA SER A 297 4.85 -1.29 13.06
C SER A 297 4.81 -0.75 14.48
N LYS A 298 5.49 0.38 14.72
CA LYS A 298 5.37 1.15 15.97
C LYS A 298 3.95 1.69 16.18
N ALA A 299 3.13 1.65 15.14
CA ALA A 299 1.80 2.21 15.16
C ALA A 299 0.79 1.28 15.86
N HIS A 300 1.01 -0.02 15.81
CA HIS A 300 0.17 -1.05 16.43
C HIS A 300 0.79 -1.53 17.75
N THR A 301 -0.04 -2.12 18.61
CA THR A 301 0.29 -2.38 20.03
C THR A 301 0.54 -3.85 20.34
N ALA A 302 0.29 -4.76 19.39
CA ALA A 302 0.59 -6.18 19.51
C ALA A 302 2.10 -6.44 19.33
N ASN A 303 2.92 -6.05 20.31
CA ASN A 303 4.40 -6.14 20.27
C ASN A 303 5.03 -5.48 19.02
N GLY A 304 4.36 -4.47 18.47
CA GLY A 304 4.78 -3.83 17.23
C GLY A 304 4.69 -4.73 16.00
N ILE A 305 3.89 -5.80 16.03
CA ILE A 305 3.59 -6.68 14.90
C ILE A 305 2.33 -6.14 14.19
N SER A 306 2.37 -6.13 12.86
CA SER A 306 1.25 -5.79 12.00
C SER A 306 1.26 -6.64 10.73
N ILE A 307 0.18 -6.57 9.94
CA ILE A 307 0.03 -7.33 8.69
C ILE A 307 0.10 -6.35 7.52
N ARG A 308 0.98 -6.60 6.54
CA ARG A 308 1.09 -5.79 5.32
C ARG A 308 0.01 -6.22 4.34
N PHE A 309 -0.74 -5.25 3.80
CA PHE A 309 -1.87 -5.47 2.90
C PHE A 309 -2.93 -6.43 3.45
N PRO A 310 -3.46 -6.18 4.66
CA PRO A 310 -4.42 -7.07 5.29
C PRO A 310 -5.71 -7.16 4.45
N ARG A 311 -6.27 -8.36 4.40
CA ARG A 311 -7.54 -8.69 3.76
C ARG A 311 -8.30 -9.65 4.65
N VAL A 312 -9.60 -9.44 4.77
CA VAL A 312 -10.46 -10.45 5.35
C VAL A 312 -10.64 -11.57 4.34
N THR A 313 -10.27 -12.79 4.71
CA THR A 313 -10.48 -13.98 3.88
C THR A 313 -11.81 -14.63 4.23
N THR A 314 -12.05 -14.82 5.53
CA THR A 314 -13.18 -15.61 6.03
C THR A 314 -13.71 -15.01 7.34
N VAL A 315 -15.02 -14.97 7.51
CA VAL A 315 -15.66 -14.70 8.81
C VAL A 315 -15.73 -16.03 9.57
N ARG A 316 -15.18 -16.08 10.78
CA ARG A 316 -15.02 -17.31 11.57
C ARG A 316 -16.14 -17.45 12.58
N ASP A 317 -17.32 -17.80 12.08
CA ASP A 317 -18.49 -18.09 12.92
C ASP A 317 -18.29 -19.35 13.78
N ASP A 318 -17.30 -20.17 13.42
CA ASP A 318 -16.87 -21.38 14.14
C ASP A 318 -15.92 -21.09 15.31
N LYS A 319 -15.41 -19.85 15.45
CA LYS A 319 -14.42 -19.50 16.48
C LYS A 319 -14.91 -18.43 17.44
N SER A 320 -14.64 -18.65 18.72
CA SER A 320 -14.78 -17.65 19.77
C SER A 320 -13.52 -16.81 19.94
N TRP A 321 -13.63 -15.70 20.67
CA TRP A 321 -12.50 -14.84 21.03
C TRP A 321 -11.36 -15.57 21.77
N LYS A 322 -11.64 -16.72 22.41
CA LYS A 322 -10.64 -17.56 23.10
C LYS A 322 -9.80 -18.40 22.14
N GLU A 323 -10.38 -18.73 20.99
CA GLU A 323 -9.74 -19.53 19.93
C GLU A 323 -9.10 -18.63 18.86
N ALA A 324 -9.35 -17.32 18.93
CA ALA A 324 -8.66 -16.33 18.13
C ALA A 324 -7.16 -16.33 18.45
N THR A 325 -6.36 -15.88 17.49
CA THR A 325 -4.91 -15.73 17.65
C THR A 325 -4.61 -14.76 18.78
N ASP A 326 -3.91 -15.23 19.82
CA ASP A 326 -3.43 -14.39 20.92
C ASP A 326 -2.06 -13.79 20.63
N LEU A 327 -1.60 -12.89 21.50
CA LEU A 327 -0.33 -12.18 21.30
C LEU A 327 0.89 -13.12 21.31
N GLU A 328 0.87 -14.19 22.11
CA GLU A 328 1.98 -15.14 22.18
C GLU A 328 2.08 -15.94 20.87
N TYR A 329 0.95 -16.46 20.39
CA TYR A 329 0.89 -17.20 19.14
C TYR A 329 1.22 -16.29 17.95
N LEU A 330 0.69 -15.06 17.91
CA LEU A 330 1.04 -14.07 16.89
C LEU A 330 2.56 -13.81 16.83
N THR A 331 3.22 -13.77 17.99
CA THR A 331 4.69 -13.60 18.05
C THR A 331 5.42 -14.82 17.48
N LYS A 332 4.94 -16.04 17.76
CA LYS A 332 5.47 -17.28 17.16
C LYS A 332 5.28 -17.32 15.65
N LEU A 333 4.10 -16.92 15.15
CA LEU A 333 3.84 -16.81 13.72
C LEU A 333 4.77 -15.78 13.08
N PHE A 334 4.96 -14.63 13.72
CA PHE A 334 5.89 -13.60 13.25
C PHE A 334 7.32 -14.13 13.11
N GLU A 335 7.81 -14.87 14.11
CA GLU A 335 9.16 -15.46 14.08
C GLU A 335 9.32 -16.55 13.01
N LYS A 336 8.31 -17.40 12.83
CA LYS A 336 8.29 -18.46 11.80
C LYS A 336 8.12 -17.94 10.38
N SER A 337 7.39 -16.84 10.22
CA SER A 337 7.12 -16.24 8.90
C SER A 337 8.35 -15.66 8.20
N LYS A 338 9.48 -15.54 8.93
CA LYS A 338 10.79 -15.22 8.39
C LYS A 338 11.16 -16.22 7.28
N PRO A 339 11.87 -15.78 6.22
CA PRO A 339 11.99 -16.54 4.98
C PRO A 339 12.51 -17.96 5.21
N THR A 340 11.66 -18.94 4.91
CA THR A 340 11.96 -20.38 4.87
C THR A 340 11.44 -20.92 3.53
N VAL A 341 12.17 -21.87 2.94
CA VAL A 341 11.98 -22.45 1.59
C VAL A 341 10.55 -22.98 1.37
N LEU A 342 9.96 -22.78 0.18
CA LEU A 342 8.55 -23.13 -0.11
C LEU A 342 8.35 -24.56 -0.68
N PHE A 343 9.20 -25.01 -1.60
CA PHE A 343 9.19 -26.37 -2.14
C PHE A 343 10.31 -27.17 -1.48
N LYS A 344 10.00 -28.36 -0.93
CA LYS A 344 11.02 -29.28 -0.41
C LYS A 344 11.72 -29.97 -1.59
N ASP A 345 12.95 -30.41 -1.40
CA ASP A 345 13.72 -31.09 -2.46
C ASP A 345 13.01 -32.33 -3.01
N GLU A 346 12.15 -32.97 -2.19
CA GLU A 346 11.30 -34.12 -2.58
C GLU A 346 10.21 -33.80 -3.64
N ASP A 347 9.89 -32.51 -3.88
CA ASP A 347 8.90 -32.07 -4.88
C ASP A 347 9.54 -31.73 -6.26
N ILE A 348 10.85 -31.91 -6.39
CA ILE A 348 11.62 -31.69 -7.61
C ILE A 348 11.86 -33.08 -8.23
N ASP A 349 11.22 -33.38 -9.37
CA ASP A 349 11.38 -34.67 -10.05
C ASP A 349 12.88 -35.03 -10.21
N ASP A 350 13.28 -36.21 -9.69
CA ASP A 350 14.65 -36.74 -9.55
C ASP A 350 15.44 -36.95 -10.87
N GLU A 351 15.04 -36.36 -12.00
CA GLU A 351 15.81 -36.37 -13.25
C GLU A 351 16.73 -35.15 -13.37
N MET A 352 17.64 -34.96 -12.40
CA MET A 352 18.69 -33.93 -12.51
C MET A 352 20.07 -34.51 -12.23
N ASP A 353 20.96 -34.41 -13.22
CA ASP A 353 22.38 -34.74 -13.11
C ASP A 353 23.05 -33.83 -12.06
N ASP A 354 23.85 -34.46 -11.18
CA ASP A 354 24.57 -33.93 -10.01
C ASP A 354 25.73 -32.96 -10.32
N ASP A 355 25.67 -32.22 -11.44
CA ASP A 355 26.66 -31.17 -11.73
C ASP A 355 26.28 -29.86 -11.01
N GLU A 356 26.61 -29.81 -9.72
CA GLU A 356 27.01 -28.64 -8.93
C GLU A 356 26.38 -27.28 -9.34
N LEU A 357 25.08 -27.10 -9.05
CA LEU A 357 24.39 -25.81 -9.18
C LEU A 357 24.79 -24.84 -8.06
N THR A 358 25.98 -24.24 -8.18
CA THR A 358 26.25 -22.96 -7.52
C THR A 358 25.42 -21.87 -8.20
N PHE A 359 24.27 -21.54 -7.62
CA PHE A 359 23.47 -20.39 -8.04
C PHE A 359 24.14 -19.09 -7.58
N SER A 360 25.10 -18.61 -8.36
CA SER A 360 25.54 -17.22 -8.33
C SER A 360 24.97 -16.53 -9.58
N PHE A 361 24.18 -15.47 -9.36
CA PHE A 361 23.84 -14.53 -10.43
C PHE A 361 25.11 -13.74 -10.77
N GLU A 362 26.00 -14.32 -11.58
CA GLU A 362 27.24 -13.67 -11.98
C GLU A 362 26.97 -12.46 -12.89
N ASN A 363 27.27 -11.25 -12.38
CA ASN A 363 27.49 -10.07 -13.20
C ASN A 363 28.78 -10.27 -14.01
N ARG A 364 28.68 -10.81 -15.23
CA ARG A 364 29.81 -10.87 -16.16
C ARG A 364 30.14 -9.46 -16.69
N ASN A 365 31.03 -8.77 -15.99
CA ASN A 365 31.72 -7.58 -16.49
C ASN A 365 32.90 -8.01 -17.37
N ASN A 366 32.73 -7.91 -18.69
CA ASN A 366 33.86 -7.98 -19.63
C ASN A 366 34.59 -6.64 -19.61
N ASN A 367 35.76 -6.57 -18.97
CA ASN A 367 36.72 -5.49 -19.18
C ASN A 367 37.98 -6.07 -19.84
N GLY A 368 38.18 -5.71 -21.10
CA GLY A 368 39.45 -5.86 -21.79
C GLY A 368 40.52 -4.97 -21.15
N GLU A 369 41.72 -5.53 -21.04
CA GLU A 369 42.92 -4.85 -20.57
C GLU A 369 43.25 -3.65 -21.47
N GLU A 370 43.53 -2.50 -20.87
CA GLU A 370 44.54 -1.60 -21.42
C GLU A 370 45.25 -0.80 -20.32
N LYS A 371 46.58 -0.87 -20.39
CA LYS A 371 47.54 -0.22 -19.49
C LYS A 371 47.56 1.29 -19.76
N SER A 372 47.72 2.07 -18.69
CA SER A 372 48.93 2.90 -18.46
C SER A 372 48.67 4.32 -17.90
N LEU A 373 49.59 4.68 -17.01
CA LEU A 373 50.12 6.03 -16.70
C LEU A 373 49.38 6.92 -15.68
N LYS A 374 49.98 6.88 -14.48
CA LYS A 374 50.04 7.89 -13.42
C LYS A 374 50.13 9.32 -13.94
N ARG A 375 49.44 10.26 -13.28
CA ARG A 375 50.01 11.54 -12.83
C ARG A 375 49.16 12.17 -11.70
N SER A 376 49.84 12.29 -10.57
CA SER A 376 49.85 13.28 -9.49
C SER A 376 48.75 14.34 -9.41
N ALA A 377 48.20 14.44 -8.19
CA ALA A 377 47.50 15.59 -7.64
C ALA A 377 48.43 16.80 -7.41
N ASP A 378 47.87 18.01 -7.37
CA ASP A 378 48.28 19.08 -6.46
C ASP A 378 47.28 20.25 -6.44
N GLY A 379 47.13 20.87 -5.26
CA GLY A 379 46.54 22.22 -5.00
C GLY A 379 45.12 22.21 -4.39
N MET A 380 44.90 22.38 -3.07
CA MET A 380 44.91 23.64 -2.26
C MET A 380 44.08 24.77 -2.89
N ASP A 381 43.28 25.58 -2.20
CA ASP A 381 42.78 25.72 -0.83
C ASP A 381 41.68 26.84 -0.91
N ASP A 382 41.01 27.10 0.20
CA ASP A 382 40.47 28.39 0.63
C ASP A 382 39.04 28.85 0.25
N SER A 383 38.19 28.68 1.27
CA SER A 383 37.61 29.77 2.07
C SER A 383 36.26 30.41 1.69
N ASN A 384 35.34 30.25 2.66
CA ASN A 384 34.42 31.24 3.23
C ASN A 384 33.62 32.21 2.33
N VAL A 385 32.29 32.02 2.31
CA VAL A 385 31.35 33.14 2.50
C VAL A 385 30.16 32.70 3.36
N SER A 386 30.05 33.32 4.53
CA SER A 386 28.87 33.31 5.39
C SER A 386 27.78 34.25 4.85
N ARG A 387 26.53 33.78 4.76
CA ARG A 387 25.34 34.65 4.75
C ARG A 387 24.25 34.11 5.68
N LYS A 388 23.85 34.97 6.62
CA LYS A 388 22.79 34.81 7.63
C LYS A 388 21.38 34.99 7.03
N LYS A 389 20.40 34.45 7.78
CA LYS A 389 18.93 34.65 7.76
C LYS A 389 18.23 33.86 6.64
N THR A 390 17.13 33.12 6.88
CA THR A 390 15.98 33.36 7.76
C THR A 390 15.33 32.03 8.19
N VAL A 391 14.88 31.96 9.44
CA VAL A 391 14.00 30.92 9.97
C VAL A 391 12.64 31.01 9.30
N ALA A 392 12.22 29.95 8.61
CA ALA A 392 10.85 29.73 8.20
C ALA A 392 10.44 28.33 8.67
N THR A 393 9.74 28.29 9.79
CA THR A 393 8.97 27.13 10.23
C THR A 393 7.90 26.84 9.18
N ASN A 394 7.97 25.72 8.48
CA ASN A 394 6.86 25.22 7.68
C ASN A 394 6.67 23.72 7.88
N SER A 395 5.40 23.44 8.11
CA SER A 395 4.76 22.24 8.61
C SER A 395 4.86 21.03 7.69
N ASP A 396 5.10 19.88 8.31
CA ASP A 396 4.92 18.54 7.76
C ASP A 396 3.59 18.38 7.01
N SER A 397 3.67 17.94 5.76
CA SER A 397 2.53 17.44 4.99
C SER A 397 2.79 16.00 4.56
N SER A 398 2.74 15.08 5.52
CA SER A 398 2.43 13.66 5.22
C SER A 398 0.91 13.54 5.14
N SER A 399 0.37 13.66 3.92
CA SER A 399 -1.07 13.55 3.68
C SER A 399 -1.54 12.09 3.75
N THR A 400 -1.44 11.50 4.93
CA THR A 400 -2.45 10.53 5.36
C THR A 400 -3.73 11.36 5.48
N ILE A 401 -4.73 11.09 4.64
CA ILE A 401 -6.02 11.76 4.77
C ILE A 401 -6.64 11.24 6.08
N ILE A 402 -6.27 11.87 7.18
CA ILE A 402 -6.91 11.72 8.48
C ILE A 402 -8.30 12.32 8.29
N CYS A 403 -9.26 11.46 7.97
CA CYS A 403 -10.65 11.84 7.88
C CYS A 403 -11.18 12.00 9.30
N ASN A 404 -10.97 13.17 9.91
CA ASN A 404 -11.90 13.60 10.94
C ASN A 404 -13.22 13.90 10.21
N PHE A 405 -14.29 13.23 10.62
CA PHE A 405 -15.65 13.73 10.46
C PHE A 405 -15.84 14.69 11.64
N PRO A 406 -15.66 16.02 11.45
CA PRO A 406 -15.90 16.95 12.53
C PRO A 406 -17.36 16.86 13.01
N THR A 407 -17.58 17.17 14.28
CA THR A 407 -18.91 17.39 14.86
C THR A 407 -19.54 18.64 14.23
N ILE A 408 -20.07 18.54 13.02
CA ILE A 408 -20.72 19.65 12.31
C ILE A 408 -22.23 19.70 12.54
N PHE A 409 -22.82 18.56 12.92
CA PHE A 409 -24.27 18.42 13.09
C PHE A 409 -24.73 18.22 14.52
N ASN A 410 -23.83 18.17 15.52
CA ASN A 410 -24.21 18.21 16.93
C ASN A 410 -24.45 19.68 17.37
N PRO A 411 -25.57 20.04 18.05
CA PRO A 411 -26.64 19.20 18.59
C PRO A 411 -27.91 19.15 17.74
N TYR A 412 -27.81 19.31 16.42
CA TYR A 412 -28.96 19.37 15.53
C TYR A 412 -29.66 18.01 15.37
N VAL A 413 -30.98 18.07 15.20
CA VAL A 413 -31.88 16.93 15.02
C VAL A 413 -32.64 17.14 13.72
N PHE A 414 -32.46 16.21 12.79
CA PHE A 414 -32.95 16.30 11.42
C PHE A 414 -34.17 15.39 11.19
N TYR A 415 -35.12 15.90 10.41
CA TYR A 415 -36.18 15.08 9.81
C TYR A 415 -36.01 15.08 8.29
N LEU A 416 -35.95 13.89 7.68
CA LEU A 416 -35.81 13.71 6.24
C LEU A 416 -37.18 13.52 5.59
N SER A 417 -37.61 14.49 4.77
CA SER A 417 -38.94 14.49 4.16
C SER A 417 -39.22 13.25 3.32
N SER A 418 -40.44 12.71 3.41
CA SER A 418 -40.93 11.59 2.60
C SER A 418 -40.81 11.81 1.10
N THR A 419 -40.69 13.06 0.61
CA THR A 419 -40.54 13.37 -0.82
C THR A 419 -39.16 13.05 -1.41
N LEU A 420 -38.14 12.88 -0.58
CA LEU A 420 -36.81 12.47 -1.04
C LEU A 420 -36.85 11.04 -1.55
N SER A 421 -36.08 10.73 -2.60
CA SER A 421 -35.94 9.34 -3.06
C SER A 421 -35.36 8.46 -1.94
N SER A 422 -35.69 7.16 -1.94
CA SER A 422 -35.21 6.23 -0.90
C SER A 422 -33.68 6.25 -0.79
N ASP A 423 -32.98 6.26 -1.94
CA ASP A 423 -31.52 6.31 -2.01
C ASP A 423 -30.95 7.62 -1.45
N GLU A 424 -31.59 8.77 -1.73
CA GLU A 424 -31.13 10.06 -1.19
C GLU A 424 -31.35 10.17 0.31
N LYS A 425 -32.49 9.69 0.81
CA LYS A 425 -32.75 9.64 2.26
C LYS A 425 -31.70 8.80 2.97
N GLU A 426 -31.44 7.60 2.46
CA GLU A 426 -30.49 6.69 3.07
C GLU A 426 -29.08 7.28 3.08
N ASN A 427 -28.65 7.85 1.95
CA ASN A 427 -27.35 8.51 1.84
C ASN A 427 -27.23 9.70 2.80
N LEU A 428 -28.19 10.62 2.80
CA LEU A 428 -28.18 11.77 3.70
C LEU A 428 -28.21 11.33 5.16
N ALA A 429 -29.02 10.34 5.51
CA ALA A 429 -29.10 9.83 6.87
C ALA A 429 -27.75 9.26 7.34
N ARG A 430 -27.09 8.50 6.47
CA ARG A 430 -25.75 7.94 6.72
C ARG A 430 -24.73 9.03 6.99
N TYR A 431 -24.69 10.08 6.17
CA TYR A 431 -23.74 11.18 6.36
C TYR A 431 -24.09 12.06 7.56
N ILE A 432 -25.36 12.41 7.78
CA ILE A 432 -25.78 13.20 8.96
C ILE A 432 -25.34 12.49 10.25
N THR A 433 -25.60 11.19 10.33
CA THR A 433 -25.16 10.36 11.47
C THR A 433 -23.64 10.33 11.59
N ALA A 434 -22.91 10.21 10.47
CA ALA A 434 -21.44 10.20 10.47
C ALA A 434 -20.83 11.48 11.05
N PHE A 435 -21.47 12.63 10.81
CA PHE A 435 -21.06 13.95 11.27
C PHE A 435 -21.69 14.38 12.62
N ASP A 436 -22.15 13.41 13.42
CA ASP A 436 -22.74 13.56 14.76
C ASP A 436 -24.07 14.33 14.82
N GLY A 437 -24.89 14.22 13.76
CA GLY A 437 -26.28 14.67 13.77
C GLY A 437 -27.23 13.58 14.23
N ASN A 438 -28.37 13.98 14.80
CA ASN A 438 -29.45 13.07 15.17
C ASN A 438 -30.53 13.07 14.09
N ILE A 439 -31.20 11.94 13.87
CA ILE A 439 -32.29 11.82 12.89
C ILE A 439 -33.52 11.26 13.59
N VAL A 440 -34.68 11.84 13.29
CA VAL A 440 -35.98 11.38 13.79
C VAL A 440 -36.80 10.88 12.61
N GLU A 441 -37.41 9.71 12.78
CA GLU A 441 -38.19 9.04 11.72
C GLU A 441 -39.66 9.47 11.73
N ASP A 442 -40.22 9.80 12.91
CA ASP A 442 -41.59 10.26 13.05
C ASP A 442 -41.69 11.78 12.86
N LYS A 443 -42.56 12.19 11.94
CA LYS A 443 -42.86 13.62 11.70
C LYS A 443 -43.53 14.26 12.92
N ASN A 444 -44.18 13.48 13.78
CA ASN A 444 -44.96 13.96 14.92
C ASN A 444 -44.12 14.35 16.15
N ASP A 445 -42.83 14.03 16.17
CA ASP A 445 -41.88 14.42 17.22
C ASP A 445 -41.38 15.87 17.06
N TYR A 446 -42.30 16.79 16.72
CA TYR A 446 -41.98 18.17 16.38
C TYR A 446 -41.16 18.90 17.45
N GLY A 447 -41.32 18.55 18.73
CA GLY A 447 -40.59 19.18 19.83
C GLY A 447 -39.08 18.89 19.86
N MET A 448 -38.61 17.87 19.13
CA MET A 448 -37.21 17.47 19.07
C MET A 448 -36.50 17.95 17.80
N ILE A 449 -37.25 18.24 16.72
CA ILE A 449 -36.69 18.53 15.39
C ILE A 449 -36.15 19.97 15.34
N THR A 450 -34.87 20.12 15.00
CA THR A 450 -34.27 21.44 14.74
C THR A 450 -34.23 21.79 13.26
N HIS A 451 -34.06 20.80 12.38
CA HIS A 451 -33.93 21.00 10.93
C HIS A 451 -34.82 20.05 10.11
N TYR A 452 -35.52 20.60 9.14
CA TYR A 452 -36.32 19.87 8.15
C TYR A 452 -35.61 19.86 6.81
N VAL A 453 -35.41 18.65 6.25
CA VAL A 453 -34.70 18.45 4.98
C VAL A 453 -35.70 17.99 3.92
N GLY A 454 -36.01 18.86 2.96
CA GLY A 454 -37.04 18.61 1.94
C GLY A 454 -37.05 19.63 0.82
N THR A 455 -38.00 19.50 -0.10
CA THR A 455 -38.21 20.46 -1.19
C THR A 455 -39.06 21.64 -0.71
N LYS A 456 -38.76 22.86 -1.18
CA LYS A 456 -39.40 24.11 -0.71
C LYS A 456 -40.93 24.11 -0.82
N ASP A 457 -41.50 23.27 -1.68
CA ASP A 457 -42.94 23.21 -1.95
C ASP A 457 -43.77 22.62 -0.80
N GLU A 458 -43.14 21.93 0.17
CA GLU A 458 -43.85 21.43 1.36
C GLU A 458 -44.18 22.50 2.40
N LYS A 459 -43.71 23.75 2.20
CA LYS A 459 -44.01 24.90 3.09
C LYS A 459 -45.51 25.16 3.29
N TYR A 460 -46.38 24.66 2.41
CA TYR A 460 -47.80 25.00 2.44
C TYR A 460 -48.72 23.94 3.05
N ASN A 461 -48.32 22.68 3.14
CA ASN A 461 -49.28 21.61 3.46
C ASN A 461 -49.05 20.87 4.78
N THR A 462 -47.96 21.12 5.49
CA THR A 462 -47.78 20.55 6.84
C THR A 462 -47.16 21.55 7.79
N ILE A 463 -48.01 22.26 8.54
CA ILE A 463 -47.92 22.47 10.01
C ILE A 463 -48.71 23.73 10.38
N LYS A 464 -50.03 23.54 10.57
CA LYS A 464 -50.76 24.26 11.62
C LYS A 464 -50.27 23.71 12.96
N GLN A 465 -49.13 24.13 13.48
CA GLN A 465 -48.78 24.05 14.91
C GLN A 465 -47.49 24.80 15.23
N LYS A 466 -47.43 25.35 16.45
CA LYS A 466 -46.48 26.37 16.94
C LYS A 466 -45.05 25.85 17.18
N VAL A 467 -44.37 25.30 16.18
CA VAL A 467 -42.97 24.85 16.32
C VAL A 467 -42.11 25.48 15.22
N LYS A 468 -41.04 26.17 15.61
CA LYS A 468 -40.04 26.74 14.70
C LYS A 468 -38.91 25.74 14.49
N PHE A 469 -38.79 25.17 13.29
CA PHE A 469 -37.62 24.43 12.84
C PHE A 469 -37.07 25.10 11.57
N GLU A 470 -35.77 24.96 11.30
CA GLU A 470 -35.12 25.54 10.13
C GLU A 470 -35.25 24.61 8.92
N HIS A 471 -35.57 25.17 7.74
CA HIS A 471 -35.69 24.39 6.51
C HIS A 471 -34.38 24.44 5.73
N ILE A 472 -33.82 23.28 5.40
CA ILE A 472 -32.56 23.15 4.66
C ILE A 472 -32.77 22.33 3.40
N GLN A 473 -32.16 22.79 2.30
CA GLN A 473 -32.14 22.03 1.05
C GLN A 473 -31.07 20.93 1.13
N THR A 474 -31.30 19.84 0.41
CA THR A 474 -30.35 18.71 0.34
C THR A 474 -28.97 19.16 -0.15
N ASP A 475 -28.92 20.07 -1.11
CA ASP A 475 -27.67 20.63 -1.64
C ASP A 475 -26.84 21.38 -0.59
N ASP A 476 -27.49 22.11 0.32
CA ASP A 476 -26.82 22.84 1.39
C ASP A 476 -26.19 21.87 2.39
N LEU A 477 -26.92 20.80 2.74
CA LEU A 477 -26.43 19.71 3.57
C LEU A 477 -25.22 19.01 2.93
N TRP A 478 -25.30 18.70 1.63
CA TRP A 478 -24.17 18.15 0.88
C TRP A 478 -22.99 19.10 0.81
N ASN A 479 -23.22 20.41 0.70
CA ASN A 479 -22.15 21.40 0.74
C ASN A 479 -21.47 21.47 2.11
N CYS A 480 -22.22 21.39 3.21
CA CYS A 480 -21.67 21.29 4.56
C CYS A 480 -20.86 20.00 4.74
N ILE A 481 -21.35 18.86 4.25
CA ILE A 481 -20.67 17.56 4.26
C ILE A 481 -19.36 17.60 3.46
N ARG A 482 -19.39 18.08 2.20
CA ARG A 482 -18.22 18.14 1.31
C ARG A 482 -17.15 19.07 1.85
N ASN A 483 -17.55 20.22 2.39
CA ASN A 483 -16.63 21.25 2.87
C ASN A 483 -16.30 21.14 4.37
N LYS A 484 -16.89 20.17 5.08
CA LYS A 484 -16.73 19.97 6.53
C LYS A 484 -17.01 21.25 7.35
N LYS A 485 -18.03 22.02 6.95
CA LYS A 485 -18.44 23.27 7.62
C LYS A 485 -19.65 23.01 8.50
N LYS A 486 -19.73 23.73 9.62
CA LYS A 486 -20.92 23.74 10.46
C LYS A 486 -22.11 24.28 9.66
N LEU A 487 -23.26 23.68 9.92
CA LEU A 487 -24.55 24.11 9.41
C LEU A 487 -24.87 25.52 9.93
#